data_AF-W7SC75-F1
#
_entry.id   AF-W7SC75-F1
#
_cell.length_a   1.000
_cell.length_b   1.000
_cell.length_c   1.000
_cell.angle_alpha   90.00
_cell.angle_beta   90.00
_cell.angle_gamma   90.00
#
_symmetry.space_group_name_H-M   'P 1'
#
loop_
_entity.id
_entity.type
_entity.pdbx_description
1 polymer ?
#
loop_
_entity_poly.entity_id
_entity_poly.type
_entity_poly.pdbx_seq_one_letter_code
_entity_poly.pdbx_strand_id
1 'polypeptide(L)'
;MIQLKIYPDCPVIAKSIEVGGLTKWQLIQKLQEHSISMNHYGEKLLSDDKFITSERKYSLKIVELAVRNLGFPDGATMPQLIEQANKLGLDLCPLEVGPYVRLAYLDQPESKSGNPQQQNRAPSGSITIASEIVSDEEDFPKGFYIRKIDGGLWLRGYLADDLHVWNPDDLFIFRNHSE
;
A
#
# COMPACT_ATOMS: atom_id res chain seq x y z
N MET A 1 2.59 -23.56 -24.22
CA MET A 1 2.78 -22.27 -23.52
C MET A 1 2.06 -22.37 -22.20
N ILE A 2 2.74 -22.21 -21.06
CA ILE A 2 2.06 -22.17 -19.76
C ILE A 2 1.36 -20.82 -19.68
N GLN A 3 0.03 -20.81 -19.61
CA GLN A 3 -0.72 -19.59 -19.41
C GLN A 3 -0.39 -19.05 -18.02
N LEU A 4 0.13 -17.82 -17.95
CA LEU A 4 0.39 -17.17 -16.66
C LEU A 4 -0.96 -16.99 -15.96
N LYS A 5 -1.15 -17.65 -14.82
CA LYS A 5 -2.34 -17.44 -14.01
C LYS A 5 -2.24 -16.07 -13.34
N ILE A 6 -3.21 -15.22 -13.60
CA ILE A 6 -3.35 -13.90 -12.98
C ILE A 6 -4.52 -13.94 -12.00
N TYR A 7 -4.70 -12.90 -11.20
CA TYR A 7 -5.84 -12.80 -10.28
C TYR A 7 -7.18 -12.97 -11.04
N PRO A 8 -8.14 -13.75 -10.51
CA PRO A 8 -8.17 -14.39 -9.19
C PRO A 8 -7.51 -15.78 -9.11
N ASP A 9 -6.97 -16.31 -10.20
CA ASP A 9 -6.45 -17.69 -10.30
C ASP A 9 -4.97 -17.84 -9.87
N CYS A 10 -4.42 -16.86 -9.14
CA CYS A 10 -3.04 -16.81 -8.69
C CYS A 10 -2.92 -16.79 -7.15
N PRO A 11 -1.74 -17.05 -6.58
CA PRO A 11 -1.52 -16.87 -5.15
C PRO A 11 -1.72 -15.41 -4.73
N VAL A 12 -2.51 -15.20 -3.68
CA VAL A 12 -2.73 -13.90 -3.04
C VAL A 12 -2.86 -14.08 -1.53
N ILE A 13 -2.66 -12.99 -0.77
CA ILE A 13 -3.07 -12.92 0.63
C ILE A 13 -4.32 -12.05 0.70
N ALA A 14 -5.45 -12.64 1.11
CA ALA A 14 -6.69 -11.91 1.34
C ALA A 14 -6.91 -11.72 2.84
N LYS A 15 -7.29 -10.51 3.25
CA LYS A 15 -7.57 -10.16 4.65
C LYS A 15 -8.82 -9.28 4.73
N SER A 16 -9.62 -9.45 5.77
CA SER A 16 -10.64 -8.46 6.15
C SER A 16 -10.10 -7.60 7.28
N ILE A 17 -10.14 -6.28 7.13
CA ILE A 17 -9.68 -5.32 8.14
C ILE A 17 -10.84 -4.40 8.55
N GLU A 18 -10.74 -3.82 9.74
CA GLU A 18 -11.65 -2.76 10.21
C GLU A 18 -10.97 -1.41 10.02
N VAL A 19 -11.66 -0.47 9.38
CA VAL A 19 -11.18 0.87 9.04
C VAL A 19 -12.16 1.91 9.57
N GLY A 20 -11.69 3.12 9.87
CA GLY A 20 -12.50 4.22 10.38
C GLY A 20 -12.77 4.17 11.89
N GLY A 21 -13.56 5.12 12.37
CA GLY A 21 -13.93 5.26 13.78
C GLY A 21 -12.87 5.90 14.68
N LEU A 22 -11.74 6.35 14.11
CA LEU A 22 -10.71 7.09 14.82
C LEU A 22 -10.48 8.43 14.13
N THR A 23 -10.31 9.48 14.92
CA THR A 23 -9.78 10.74 14.39
C THR A 23 -8.32 10.57 13.97
N LYS A 24 -7.83 11.48 13.14
CA LYS A 24 -6.41 11.57 12.75
C LYS A 24 -5.46 11.47 13.96
N TRP A 25 -5.75 12.19 15.04
CA TRP A 25 -4.95 12.16 16.27
C TRP A 25 -4.99 10.81 16.97
N GLN A 26 -6.17 10.20 17.12
CA GLN A 26 -6.31 8.87 17.72
C GLN A 26 -5.60 7.79 16.89
N LEU A 27 -5.62 7.93 15.56
CA LEU A 27 -4.94 7.02 14.65
C LEU A 27 -3.41 7.13 14.81
N ILE A 28 -2.86 8.36 14.92
CA ILE A 28 -1.45 8.59 15.22
C ILE A 28 -1.06 7.95 16.56
N GLN A 29 -1.85 8.19 17.61
CA GLN A 29 -1.58 7.61 18.93
C GLN A 29 -1.55 6.09 18.87
N LYS A 30 -2.51 5.47 18.15
CA LYS A 30 -2.56 4.02 17.99
C LYS A 30 -1.36 3.46 17.24
N LEU A 31 -0.84 4.17 16.22
CA LEU A 31 0.41 3.78 15.56
C LEU A 31 1.59 3.81 16.54
N GLN A 32 1.67 4.84 17.38
CA GLN A 32 2.73 5.00 18.40
C GLN A 32 2.65 3.92 19.49
N GLU A 33 1.46 3.57 19.97
CA GLU A 33 1.24 2.49 20.95
C GLU A 33 1.78 1.14 20.45
N HIS A 34 1.75 0.92 19.13
CA HIS A 34 2.30 -0.27 18.48
C HIS A 34 3.77 -0.11 18.04
N SER A 35 4.46 0.95 18.47
CA SER A 35 5.84 1.27 18.10
C SER A 35 6.06 1.34 16.58
N ILE A 36 5.03 1.77 15.84
CA ILE A 36 5.12 1.96 14.39
C ILE A 36 5.75 3.32 14.12
N SER A 37 6.84 3.32 13.36
CA SER A 37 7.56 4.51 12.92
C SER A 37 7.03 5.03 11.58
N MET A 38 7.18 6.33 11.34
CA MET A 38 6.88 6.97 10.06
C MET A 38 8.11 7.69 9.50
N ASN A 39 8.13 7.87 8.19
CA ASN A 39 9.04 8.84 7.57
C ASN A 39 8.31 10.19 7.39
N HIS A 40 9.06 11.24 7.05
CA HIS A 40 8.52 12.57 6.82
C HIS A 40 7.36 12.60 5.81
N TYR A 41 7.41 11.77 4.75
CA TYR A 41 6.31 11.69 3.78
C TYR A 41 5.04 11.06 4.35
N GLY A 42 5.17 10.04 5.21
CA GLY A 42 4.02 9.46 5.90
C GLY A 42 3.38 10.45 6.87
N GLU A 43 4.21 11.20 7.60
CA GLU A 43 3.76 12.28 8.47
C GLU A 43 3.07 13.41 7.68
N LYS A 44 3.64 13.80 6.53
CA LYS A 44 3.05 14.81 5.63
C LYS A 44 1.66 14.38 5.15
N LEU A 45 1.51 13.14 4.67
CA LEU A 45 0.19 12.62 4.29
C LEU A 45 -0.79 12.63 5.45
N LEU A 46 -0.38 12.13 6.60
CA LEU A 46 -1.29 11.95 7.74
C LEU A 46 -1.69 13.29 8.37
N SER A 47 -0.83 14.31 8.30
CA SER A 47 -1.13 15.64 8.80
C SER A 47 -1.95 16.50 7.83
N ASP A 48 -1.90 16.23 6.53
CA ASP A 48 -2.61 16.98 5.48
C ASP A 48 -4.13 17.01 5.68
N ASP A 49 -4.77 18.16 5.45
CA ASP A 49 -6.22 18.33 5.62
C ASP A 49 -7.05 17.50 4.64
N LYS A 50 -6.48 17.08 3.52
CA LYS A 50 -7.10 16.17 2.55
C LYS A 50 -7.04 14.71 3.00
N PHE A 51 -6.29 14.39 4.05
CA PHE A 51 -6.38 13.08 4.69
C PHE A 51 -7.64 13.03 5.57
N ILE A 52 -8.68 12.40 5.03
CA ILE A 52 -9.99 12.28 5.68
C ILE A 52 -10.12 10.92 6.35
N THR A 53 -10.49 10.92 7.63
CA THR A 53 -10.84 9.71 8.38
C THR A 53 -12.35 9.52 8.42
N SER A 54 -12.81 8.30 8.20
CA SER A 54 -14.22 7.93 8.34
C SER A 54 -14.65 7.94 9.81
N GLU A 55 -15.75 8.63 10.15
CA GLU A 55 -16.31 8.66 11.52
C GLU A 55 -16.83 7.30 11.97
N ARG A 56 -17.36 6.51 11.03
CA ARG A 56 -17.92 5.18 11.31
C ARG A 56 -16.93 4.11 10.89
N LYS A 57 -16.87 3.05 11.70
CA LYS A 57 -16.13 1.85 11.35
C LYS A 57 -16.80 1.12 10.20
N TYR A 58 -15.99 0.58 9.31
CA TYR A 58 -16.43 -0.31 8.24
C TYR A 58 -15.44 -1.45 8.05
N SER A 59 -15.93 -2.58 7.54
CA SER A 59 -15.09 -3.71 7.18
C SER A 59 -14.68 -3.59 5.72
N LEU A 60 -13.42 -3.85 5.43
CA LEU A 60 -12.85 -3.80 4.09
C LEU A 60 -12.10 -5.10 3.81
N LYS A 61 -12.44 -5.77 2.70
CA LYS A 61 -11.64 -6.87 2.16
C LYS A 61 -10.50 -6.28 1.35
N ILE A 62 -9.28 -6.68 1.68
CA ILE A 62 -8.07 -6.29 0.97
C ILE A 62 -7.38 -7.54 0.40
N VAL A 63 -6.72 -7.35 -0.73
CA VAL A 63 -5.94 -8.39 -1.41
C VAL A 63 -4.54 -7.86 -1.64
N GLU A 64 -3.56 -8.59 -1.12
CA GLU A 64 -2.15 -8.41 -1.39
C GLU A 64 -1.71 -9.34 -2.52
N LEU A 65 -1.10 -8.77 -3.55
CA LEU A 65 -0.58 -9.51 -4.69
C LEU A 65 0.63 -8.79 -5.32
N ALA A 66 1.45 -9.55 -6.04
CA ALA A 66 2.56 -9.01 -6.81
C ALA A 66 2.07 -8.39 -8.14
N VAL A 67 2.81 -7.42 -8.68
CA VAL A 67 2.55 -6.80 -9.99
C VAL A 67 2.38 -7.85 -11.10
N ARG A 68 3.22 -8.90 -11.11
CA ARG A 68 3.09 -10.01 -12.08
C ARG A 68 1.74 -10.73 -12.03
N ASN A 69 1.11 -10.78 -10.86
CA ASN A 69 -0.18 -11.45 -10.65
C ASN A 69 -1.36 -10.61 -11.17
N LEU A 70 -1.14 -9.33 -11.50
CA LEU A 70 -2.09 -8.53 -12.27
C LEU A 70 -1.97 -8.76 -13.79
N GLY A 71 -0.93 -9.49 -14.24
CA GLY A 71 -0.66 -9.74 -15.65
C GLY A 71 0.52 -8.96 -16.23
N PHE A 72 1.37 -8.39 -15.38
CA PHE A 72 2.55 -7.61 -15.79
C PHE A 72 3.86 -8.32 -15.42
N PRO A 73 4.30 -9.35 -16.19
CA PRO A 73 5.50 -10.12 -15.88
C PRO A 73 6.79 -9.32 -16.00
N ASP A 74 6.76 -8.17 -16.68
CA ASP A 74 7.88 -7.25 -16.91
C ASP A 74 7.74 -5.92 -16.14
N GLY A 75 6.71 -5.78 -15.32
CA GLY A 75 6.42 -4.56 -14.55
C GLY A 75 5.40 -3.65 -15.24
N ALA A 76 4.94 -2.63 -14.52
CA ALA A 76 3.95 -1.68 -15.01
C ALA A 76 3.96 -0.36 -14.22
N THR A 77 3.41 0.70 -14.82
CA THR A 77 3.22 1.98 -14.14
C THR A 77 1.97 1.99 -13.26
N MET A 78 1.87 2.93 -12.30
CA MET A 78 0.67 3.05 -11.45
C MET A 78 -0.63 3.13 -12.27
N PRO A 79 -0.75 3.96 -13.33
CA PRO A 79 -1.96 3.98 -14.16
C PRO A 79 -2.33 2.63 -14.77
N GLN A 80 -1.34 1.88 -15.27
CA GLN A 80 -1.54 0.55 -15.84
C GLN A 80 -2.01 -0.46 -14.79
N LEU A 81 -1.40 -0.42 -13.60
CA LEU A 81 -1.78 -1.27 -12.47
C LEU A 81 -3.24 -1.01 -12.05
N ILE A 82 -3.64 0.25 -11.95
CA ILE A 82 -5.00 0.65 -11.55
C ILE A 82 -6.01 0.19 -12.60
N GLU A 83 -5.75 0.45 -13.88
CA GLU A 83 -6.65 0.05 -14.97
C GLU A 83 -6.88 -1.47 -14.97
N GLN A 84 -5.80 -2.24 -14.79
CA GLN A 84 -5.87 -3.69 -14.79
C GLN A 84 -6.50 -4.25 -13.52
N ALA A 85 -6.22 -3.67 -12.35
CA ALA A 85 -6.87 -4.03 -11.09
C ALA A 85 -8.39 -3.87 -11.20
N ASN A 86 -8.86 -2.75 -11.74
CA ASN A 86 -10.29 -2.48 -11.91
C ASN A 86 -10.97 -3.52 -12.82
N LYS A 87 -10.33 -3.91 -13.93
CA LYS A 87 -10.83 -4.98 -14.83
C LYS A 87 -10.95 -6.34 -14.12
N LEU A 88 -10.14 -6.54 -13.09
CA LEU A 88 -10.07 -7.76 -12.30
C LEU A 88 -10.95 -7.71 -11.03
N GLY A 89 -11.75 -6.65 -10.84
CA GLY A 89 -12.63 -6.49 -9.67
C GLY A 89 -11.93 -6.02 -8.39
N LEU A 90 -10.73 -5.45 -8.53
CA LEU A 90 -9.95 -4.81 -7.47
C LEU A 90 -9.97 -3.30 -7.68
N ASP A 91 -10.05 -2.53 -6.60
CA ASP A 91 -10.06 -1.07 -6.67
C ASP A 91 -8.94 -0.46 -5.82
N LEU A 92 -8.70 0.83 -6.03
CA LEU A 92 -7.96 1.67 -5.08
C LEU A 92 -8.63 1.70 -3.70
N CYS A 93 -7.80 1.74 -2.67
CA CYS A 93 -8.21 2.01 -1.30
C CYS A 93 -8.38 3.52 -1.07
N PRO A 94 -9.31 3.94 -0.19
CA PRO A 94 -9.22 5.27 0.42
C PRO A 94 -7.85 5.45 1.10
N LEU A 95 -7.28 6.66 1.05
CA LEU A 95 -5.96 6.93 1.63
C LEU A 95 -5.88 6.58 3.13
N GLU A 96 -6.99 6.70 3.87
CA GLU A 96 -7.07 6.35 5.28
C GLU A 96 -6.74 4.88 5.58
N VAL A 97 -6.86 3.99 4.59
CA VAL A 97 -6.62 2.55 4.76
C VAL A 97 -5.16 2.24 5.10
N GLY A 98 -4.20 3.07 4.66
CA GLY A 98 -2.77 2.85 4.88
C GLY A 98 -2.39 2.58 6.35
N PRO A 99 -2.70 3.49 7.29
CA PRO A 99 -2.52 3.26 8.72
C PRO A 99 -3.18 1.97 9.26
N TYR A 100 -4.41 1.67 8.86
CA TYR A 100 -5.12 0.47 9.33
C TYR A 100 -4.51 -0.82 8.77
N VAL A 101 -4.03 -0.80 7.53
CA VAL A 101 -3.24 -1.92 6.96
C VAL A 101 -2.00 -2.16 7.82
N ARG A 102 -1.24 -1.12 8.18
CA ARG A 102 -0.06 -1.29 9.03
C ARG A 102 -0.42 -1.90 10.39
N LEU A 103 -1.49 -1.43 11.03
CA LEU A 103 -2.00 -1.98 12.29
C LEU A 103 -2.48 -3.44 12.16
N ALA A 104 -2.95 -3.84 10.97
CA ALA A 104 -3.40 -5.21 10.69
C ALA A 104 -2.26 -6.16 10.27
N TYR A 105 -1.05 -5.66 10.07
CA TYR A 105 0.10 -6.39 9.52
C TYR A 105 1.27 -6.50 10.50
N LEU A 106 1.06 -6.41 11.81
CA LEU A 106 2.12 -6.39 12.83
C LEU A 106 3.11 -7.57 12.74
N ASP A 107 2.67 -8.68 12.14
CA ASP A 107 3.42 -9.91 11.87
C ASP A 107 4.18 -9.93 10.53
N GLN A 108 4.22 -8.80 9.79
CA GLN A 108 4.97 -8.68 8.54
C GLN A 108 6.41 -9.20 8.71
N PRO A 109 6.89 -10.10 7.83
CA PRO A 109 8.25 -10.62 7.92
C PRO A 109 9.31 -9.52 7.83
N GLU A 110 10.44 -9.73 8.51
CA GLU A 110 11.59 -8.84 8.46
C GLU A 110 12.16 -8.78 7.03
N SER A 111 12.28 -7.58 6.48
CA SER A 111 12.95 -7.38 5.19
C SER A 111 14.45 -7.18 5.41
N LYS A 112 15.26 -7.65 4.46
CA LYS A 112 16.69 -7.35 4.48
C LYS A 112 16.89 -5.85 4.26
N SER A 113 17.80 -5.25 5.03
CA SER A 113 18.23 -3.88 4.81
C SER A 113 18.72 -3.75 3.36
N GLY A 114 18.15 -2.80 2.62
CA GLY A 114 18.32 -2.72 1.17
C GLY A 114 19.76 -2.38 0.78
N ASN A 115 20.19 -2.85 -0.39
CA ASN A 115 21.45 -2.38 -0.97
C ASN A 115 21.27 -0.92 -1.41
N PRO A 116 22.23 0.00 -1.13
CA PRO A 116 22.16 1.40 -1.55
C PRO A 116 21.99 1.62 -3.07
N GLN A 117 22.23 0.58 -3.89
CA GLN A 117 22.08 0.58 -5.34
C GLN A 117 20.62 0.46 -5.83
N GLN A 118 19.64 0.30 -4.94
CA GLN A 118 18.20 0.25 -5.30
C GLN A 118 17.55 1.64 -5.44
N GLN A 119 18.27 2.62 -6.00
CA GLN A 119 17.66 3.91 -6.31
C GLN A 119 16.53 3.72 -7.32
N ASN A 120 15.41 4.41 -7.10
CA ASN A 120 14.21 4.38 -7.94
C ASN A 120 13.52 3.01 -8.05
N ARG A 121 13.47 2.24 -6.96
CA ARG A 121 12.66 1.00 -6.87
C ARG A 121 11.90 0.94 -5.55
N ALA A 122 10.82 0.17 -5.52
CA ALA A 122 10.18 -0.20 -4.28
C ALA A 122 11.22 -0.85 -3.33
N PRO A 123 11.26 -0.47 -2.04
CA PRO A 123 12.17 -1.09 -1.10
C PRO A 123 11.89 -2.58 -0.93
N SER A 124 12.93 -3.41 -0.79
CA SER A 124 12.76 -4.85 -0.55
C SER A 124 11.86 -5.14 0.66
N GLY A 125 10.90 -6.05 0.48
CA GLY A 125 9.91 -6.43 1.50
C GLY A 125 8.89 -5.34 1.85
N SER A 126 8.82 -4.26 1.06
CA SER A 126 7.71 -3.31 1.15
C SER A 126 6.44 -3.85 0.51
N ILE A 127 5.30 -3.40 1.01
CA ILE A 127 3.99 -3.63 0.41
C ILE A 127 3.33 -2.26 0.26
N THR A 128 3.07 -1.85 -0.98
CA THR A 128 2.46 -0.57 -1.32
C THR A 128 0.93 -0.68 -1.18
N ILE A 129 0.29 0.31 -0.56
CA ILE A 129 -1.17 0.39 -0.56
C ILE A 129 -1.56 1.17 -1.81
N ALA A 130 -2.25 0.51 -2.74
CA ALA A 130 -2.83 1.17 -3.90
C ALA A 130 -3.97 2.05 -3.41
N SER A 131 -3.71 3.35 -3.25
CA SER A 131 -4.70 4.32 -2.78
C SER A 131 -4.99 5.42 -3.77
N GLU A 132 -6.11 6.10 -3.58
CA GLU A 132 -6.37 7.40 -4.17
C GLU A 132 -5.28 8.41 -3.78
N ILE A 133 -4.86 9.26 -4.72
CA ILE A 133 -3.93 10.36 -4.45
C ILE A 133 -4.69 11.60 -3.98
N VAL A 134 -4.06 12.42 -3.15
CA VAL A 134 -4.65 13.70 -2.67
C VAL A 134 -3.98 14.94 -3.26
N SER A 135 -2.93 14.75 -4.07
CA SER A 135 -2.23 15.83 -4.77
C SER A 135 -1.46 15.31 -6.00
N ASP A 136 -1.53 16.07 -7.09
CA ASP A 136 -0.74 15.83 -8.30
C ASP A 136 0.67 16.43 -8.22
N GLU A 137 0.95 17.30 -7.24
CA GLU A 137 2.26 17.92 -7.03
C GLU A 137 3.39 16.88 -6.95
N GLU A 138 4.47 17.10 -7.68
CA GLU A 138 5.61 16.16 -7.81
C GLU A 138 6.22 15.79 -6.45
N ASP A 139 6.46 16.78 -5.59
CA ASP A 139 7.06 16.62 -4.26
C ASP A 139 6.02 16.28 -3.16
N PHE A 140 4.78 15.99 -3.55
CA PHE A 140 3.74 15.55 -2.63
C PHE A 140 3.62 14.02 -2.62
N PRO A 141 3.65 13.36 -1.45
CA PRO A 141 3.58 11.90 -1.38
C PRO A 141 2.32 11.34 -2.02
N LYS A 142 2.45 10.24 -2.77
CA LYS A 142 1.33 9.67 -3.53
C LYS A 142 0.51 8.64 -2.76
N GLY A 143 1.05 8.12 -1.65
CA GLY A 143 0.36 7.15 -0.83
C GLY A 143 1.28 6.52 0.21
N PHE A 144 0.81 5.44 0.83
CA PHE A 144 1.54 4.72 1.85
C PHE A 144 2.08 3.38 1.35
N TYR A 145 3.20 2.95 1.93
CA TYR A 145 3.65 1.58 1.93
C TYR A 145 4.04 1.16 3.34
N ILE A 146 3.99 -0.15 3.58
CA ILE A 146 4.42 -0.75 4.84
C ILE A 146 5.71 -1.52 4.69
N ARG A 147 6.53 -1.53 5.75
CA ARG A 147 7.76 -2.31 5.78
C ARG A 147 8.14 -2.68 7.20
N LYS A 148 8.74 -3.86 7.37
CA LYS A 148 9.51 -4.18 8.57
C LYS A 148 11.00 -4.23 8.23
N ILE A 149 11.78 -3.39 8.89
CA ILE A 149 13.23 -3.29 8.66
C ILE A 149 13.93 -2.96 9.98
N ASP A 150 15.08 -3.59 10.21
CA ASP A 150 15.92 -3.44 11.41
C ASP A 150 15.12 -3.66 12.71
N GLY A 151 14.15 -4.59 12.68
CA GLY A 151 13.27 -4.91 13.80
C GLY A 151 12.11 -3.92 14.01
N GLY A 152 12.09 -2.80 13.29
CA GLY A 152 11.07 -1.77 13.39
C GLY A 152 9.92 -1.96 12.40
N LEU A 153 8.69 -1.66 12.84
CA LEU A 153 7.52 -1.57 11.98
C LEU A 153 7.40 -0.15 11.41
N TRP A 154 7.19 -0.04 10.10
CA TRP A 154 7.13 1.25 9.42
C TRP A 154 5.85 1.41 8.59
N LEU A 155 5.24 2.59 8.71
CA LEU A 155 4.28 3.16 7.77
C LEU A 155 4.97 4.34 7.07
N ARG A 156 5.24 4.22 5.77
CA ARG A 156 6.01 5.25 5.05
C ARG A 156 5.20 5.82 3.90
N GLY A 157 5.34 7.11 3.68
CA GLY A 157 4.92 7.74 2.44
C GLY A 157 5.98 7.55 1.34
N TYR A 158 5.55 7.51 0.08
CA TYR A 158 6.42 7.46 -1.09
C TYR A 158 6.13 8.59 -2.08
N LEU A 159 7.16 8.95 -2.86
CA LEU A 159 7.03 9.72 -4.08
C LEU A 159 7.19 8.78 -5.27
N ALA A 160 6.35 8.94 -6.27
CA ALA A 160 6.46 8.30 -7.56
C ALA A 160 5.71 9.17 -8.57
N ASP A 161 6.28 9.36 -9.75
CA ASP A 161 5.53 9.91 -10.88
C ASP A 161 4.71 8.80 -11.55
N ASP A 162 3.91 9.18 -12.54
CA ASP A 162 3.10 8.25 -13.34
C ASP A 162 3.92 7.43 -14.33
N LEU A 163 5.18 7.80 -14.57
CA LEU A 163 6.14 7.10 -15.42
C LEU A 163 6.93 6.02 -14.66
N HIS A 164 6.90 6.02 -13.32
CA HIS A 164 7.58 5.05 -12.49
C HIS A 164 7.08 3.64 -12.75
N VAL A 165 8.00 2.74 -13.13
CA VAL A 165 7.71 1.34 -13.37
C VAL A 165 7.96 0.52 -12.11
N TRP A 166 6.90 -0.09 -11.61
CA TRP A 166 6.96 -1.07 -10.52
C TRP A 166 7.42 -2.41 -11.06
N ASN A 167 8.32 -3.06 -10.32
CA ASN A 167 8.87 -4.34 -10.72
C ASN A 167 7.81 -5.43 -10.59
N PRO A 168 7.93 -6.52 -11.37
CA PRO A 168 7.01 -7.65 -11.32
C PRO A 168 6.78 -8.26 -9.92
N ASP A 169 7.78 -8.19 -9.04
CA ASP A 169 7.73 -8.75 -7.68
C ASP A 169 7.35 -7.73 -6.61
N ASP A 170 7.13 -6.46 -6.98
CA ASP A 170 6.66 -5.45 -6.04
C ASP A 170 5.23 -5.81 -5.61
N LEU A 171 4.97 -5.72 -4.30
CA LEU A 171 3.70 -6.13 -3.70
C LEU A 171 2.79 -4.93 -3.51
N PHE A 172 1.52 -5.13 -3.86
CA PHE A 172 0.47 -4.14 -3.70
C PHE A 172 -0.71 -4.70 -2.92
N ILE A 173 -1.33 -3.84 -2.13
CA ILE A 173 -2.64 -4.06 -1.52
C ILE A 173 -3.68 -3.24 -2.26
N PHE A 174 -4.71 -3.91 -2.75
CA PHE A 174 -5.93 -3.32 -3.31
C PHE A 174 -7.14 -3.67 -2.43
N ARG A 175 -8.21 -2.88 -2.50
CA ARG A 175 -9.50 -3.32 -1.95
C ARG A 175 -10.17 -4.25 -2.94
N ASN A 176 -10.86 -5.27 -2.44
CA ASN A 176 -11.63 -6.18 -3.26
C ASN A 176 -13.10 -5.76 -3.26
N HIS A 177 -13.64 -5.44 -4.44
CA HIS A 177 -15.03 -5.03 -4.62
C HIS A 177 -15.99 -6.23 -4.77
N SER A 178 -15.47 -7.45 -4.88
CA SER A 178 -16.28 -8.66 -5.10
C SER A 178 -17.14 -8.98 -3.85
N GLU A 179 -18.42 -8.63 -3.93
CA GLU A 179 -19.52 -9.23 -3.17
C GLU A 179 -20.09 -10.45 -3.90
#